data_AF-A0AAD6THP7-F1
#
_entry.id   AF-A0AAD6THP7-F1
#
_cell.length_a   1.000
_cell.length_b   1.000
_cell.length_c   1.000
_cell.angle_alpha   90.00
_cell.angle_beta   90.00
_cell.angle_gamma   90.00
#
_symmetry.space_group_name_H-M   'P 1'
#
loop_
_entity.id
_entity.type
_entity.pdbx_description
1 polymer ?
#
loop_
_entity_poly.entity_id
_entity_poly.type
_entity_poly.pdbx_seq_one_letter_code
_entity_poly.pdbx_strand_id
1 'polypeptide(L)'
;SVFSAATFEFGGPHVHRSTSGSPHPHAAESWSILTALGNYSPLHGGHIIIWDLGLVISFPPGASILIPTGVLRYSFVKVRHAERRYSLLQWAGSGIARWFRNGRRFDLDFAVNATRAEHEARESARAQAQKTALDDAFPVEEELPADVIIVPFAPDA
;
A
#
# COMPACT_ATOMS: atom_id res chain seq x y z
N SER A 1 -16.47 4.31 8.38
CA SER A 1 -15.07 4.11 7.94
C SER A 1 -14.42 5.46 7.78
N VAL A 2 -13.14 5.63 8.16
CA VAL A 2 -12.35 6.85 7.88
C VAL A 2 -11.73 6.82 6.47
N PHE A 3 -11.67 5.65 5.83
CA PHE A 3 -11.20 5.47 4.45
C PHE A 3 -12.33 5.74 3.46
N SER A 4 -12.00 6.39 2.33
CA SER A 4 -12.96 6.73 1.27
C SER A 4 -13.28 5.56 0.33
N ALA A 5 -12.46 4.51 0.31
CA ALA A 5 -12.65 3.32 -0.51
C ALA A 5 -12.30 2.04 0.26
N ALA A 6 -12.86 0.92 -0.21
CA ALA A 6 -12.51 -0.41 0.24
C ALA A 6 -12.56 -1.41 -0.92
N THR A 7 -11.64 -2.37 -0.91
CA THR A 7 -11.54 -3.46 -1.88
C THR A 7 -11.59 -4.79 -1.15
N PHE A 8 -12.46 -5.69 -1.62
CA PHE A 8 -12.48 -7.08 -1.18
C PHE A 8 -11.75 -7.94 -2.21
N GLU A 9 -10.69 -8.62 -1.79
CA GLU A 9 -9.87 -9.49 -2.63
C GLU A 9 -10.25 -10.95 -2.36
N PHE A 10 -10.93 -11.58 -3.32
CA PHE A 10 -11.41 -12.96 -3.22
C PHE A 10 -10.49 -13.94 -3.99
N GLY A 11 -9.55 -14.57 -3.27
CA GLY A 11 -8.94 -15.85 -3.67
C GLY A 11 -8.08 -15.87 -4.95
N GLY A 12 -6.76 -15.77 -4.78
CA GLY A 12 -5.73 -16.11 -5.76
C GLY A 12 -4.34 -15.66 -5.27
N PRO A 13 -3.21 -16.10 -5.88
CA PRO A 13 -1.92 -15.46 -5.63
C PRO A 13 -2.00 -14.00 -6.11
N HIS A 14 -2.34 -13.09 -5.19
CA HIS A 14 -2.40 -11.67 -5.48
C HIS A 14 -1.01 -11.07 -5.30
N VAL A 15 -0.42 -10.64 -6.41
CA VAL A 15 0.70 -9.70 -6.41
C VAL A 15 0.10 -8.32 -6.58
N HIS A 16 0.11 -7.51 -5.52
CA HIS A 16 -0.19 -6.09 -5.69
C HIS A 16 1.09 -5.39 -6.13
N ARG A 17 1.25 -5.27 -7.46
CA ARG A 17 2.37 -4.57 -8.06
C ARG A 17 2.00 -3.10 -8.23
N SER A 18 2.55 -2.24 -7.38
CA SER A 18 2.70 -0.82 -7.73
C SER A 18 3.63 -0.78 -8.94
N THR A 19 3.06 -0.58 -10.13
CA THR A 19 3.83 -0.43 -11.37
C THR A 19 4.23 1.03 -11.48
N SER A 20 5.53 1.29 -11.60
CA SER A 20 6.01 2.65 -11.88
C SER A 20 5.43 3.10 -13.23
N GLY A 21 4.72 4.23 -13.24
CA GLY A 21 4.29 4.90 -14.47
C GLY A 21 2.77 5.00 -14.71
N SER A 22 1.93 4.23 -14.02
CA SER A 22 0.46 4.46 -14.02
C SER A 22 0.05 5.16 -12.72
N PRO A 23 -0.95 6.07 -12.72
CA PRO A 23 -1.43 6.66 -11.49
C PRO A 23 -1.96 5.54 -10.59
N HIS A 24 -1.24 5.27 -9.49
CA HIS A 24 -1.67 4.27 -8.50
C HIS A 24 -3.07 4.68 -8.01
N PRO A 25 -4.02 3.73 -7.89
CA PRO A 25 -5.36 4.06 -7.40
C PRO A 25 -5.28 4.64 -6.00
N HIS A 26 -4.33 4.18 -5.18
CA HIS A 26 -4.15 4.63 -3.80
C HIS A 26 -3.33 5.92 -3.75
N ALA A 27 -3.68 6.83 -2.85
CA ALA A 27 -2.91 8.04 -2.65
C ALA A 27 -1.53 7.67 -2.05
N ALA A 28 -0.45 8.20 -2.62
CA ALA A 28 0.93 7.88 -2.22
C ALA A 28 1.21 8.23 -0.75
N GLU A 29 0.58 9.30 -0.28
CA GLU A 29 0.65 9.77 1.11
C GLU A 29 -0.24 9.01 2.09
N SER A 30 -1.13 8.15 1.59
CA SER A 30 -2.12 7.50 2.44
C SER A 30 -1.64 6.14 2.90
N TRP A 31 -1.72 5.94 4.20
CA TRP A 31 -1.70 4.62 4.80
C TRP A 31 -3.02 3.91 4.49
N SER A 32 -2.94 2.62 4.22
CA SER A 32 -4.11 1.76 4.03
C SER A 32 -4.14 0.70 5.13
N ILE A 33 -5.34 0.29 5.53
CA ILE A 33 -5.49 -0.87 6.40
C ILE A 33 -5.78 -2.07 5.52
N LEU A 34 -4.92 -3.07 5.64
CA LEU A 34 -5.10 -4.36 5.03
C LEU A 34 -5.45 -5.37 6.13
N THR A 35 -6.57 -6.05 5.98
CA THR A 35 -7.05 -7.07 6.92
C THR A 35 -7.07 -8.43 6.24
N ALA A 36 -6.40 -9.41 6.85
CA ALA A 36 -6.46 -10.81 6.47
C ALA A 36 -7.80 -11.44 6.88
N LEU A 37 -8.43 -12.15 5.95
CA LEU A 37 -9.69 -12.86 6.18
C LEU A 37 -9.60 -14.29 5.65
N GLY A 38 -10.54 -15.15 6.07
CA GLY A 38 -10.65 -16.53 5.63
C GLY A 38 -10.25 -17.55 6.70
N ASN A 39 -9.96 -18.77 6.26
CA ASN A 39 -9.56 -19.89 7.10
C ASN A 39 -8.34 -20.58 6.48
N TYR A 40 -7.17 -20.31 7.07
CA TYR A 40 -5.88 -20.86 6.65
C TYR A 40 -4.91 -20.87 7.83
N SER A 41 -3.90 -21.73 7.74
CA SER A 41 -2.82 -21.79 8.72
C SER A 41 -1.73 -20.75 8.39
N PRO A 42 -1.47 -19.73 9.24
CA PRO A 42 -0.40 -18.76 9.02
C PRO A 42 1.00 -19.41 9.00
N LEU A 43 1.16 -20.59 9.60
CA LEU A 43 2.42 -21.34 9.57
C LEU A 43 2.83 -21.85 8.18
N HIS A 44 1.88 -21.96 7.24
CA HIS A 44 2.11 -22.67 5.98
C HIS A 44 1.86 -21.81 4.73
N GLY A 45 1.32 -20.59 4.89
CA GLY A 45 0.95 -19.72 3.79
C GLY A 45 0.22 -18.47 4.27
N GLY A 46 -0.18 -17.60 3.35
CA GLY A 46 -0.90 -16.37 3.68
C GLY A 46 -0.06 -15.22 4.23
N HIS A 47 1.25 -15.43 4.45
CA HIS A 47 2.22 -14.38 4.78
C HIS A 47 2.14 -13.22 3.80
N ILE A 48 2.40 -12.01 4.28
CA ILE A 48 2.60 -10.84 3.43
C ILE A 48 4.10 -10.69 3.11
N ILE A 49 4.41 -10.49 1.83
CA ILE A 49 5.74 -10.16 1.35
C ILE A 49 5.74 -8.66 1.04
N ILE A 50 6.63 -7.90 1.65
CA ILE A 50 6.85 -6.48 1.34
C ILE A 50 8.19 -6.37 0.62
N TRP A 51 8.14 -6.29 -0.71
CA TRP A 51 9.31 -6.47 -1.57
C TRP A 51 10.35 -5.37 -1.39
N ASP A 52 9.91 -4.11 -1.28
CA ASP A 52 10.81 -2.97 -1.13
C ASP A 52 11.55 -2.96 0.21
N LEU A 53 11.07 -3.72 1.19
CA LEU A 53 11.67 -3.87 2.51
C LEU A 53 12.43 -5.20 2.67
N GLY A 54 12.31 -6.12 1.71
CA GLY A 54 12.83 -7.48 1.85
C GLY A 54 12.20 -8.25 3.01
N LEU A 55 10.94 -7.96 3.38
CA LEU A 55 10.28 -8.55 4.54
C LEU A 55 9.25 -9.60 4.14
N VAL A 56 9.19 -10.68 4.93
CA VAL A 56 8.09 -11.65 4.94
C VAL A 56 7.54 -11.71 6.35
N ILE A 57 6.26 -11.39 6.51
CA ILE A 57 5.62 -11.27 7.82
C ILE A 57 4.50 -12.28 7.91
N SER A 58 4.45 -13.02 9.02
CA SER A 58 3.31 -13.88 9.34
C SER A 58 2.04 -13.02 9.39
N PHE A 59 1.03 -13.38 8.60
CA PHE A 59 -0.19 -12.59 8.49
C PHE A 59 -1.41 -13.48 8.73
N PRO A 60 -1.80 -13.72 10.00
CA PRO A 60 -2.85 -14.67 10.34
C PRO A 60 -4.25 -14.17 10.00
N PRO A 61 -5.23 -15.07 9.79
CA PRO A 61 -6.62 -14.66 9.62
C PRO A 61 -7.09 -13.76 10.76
N GLY A 62 -7.72 -12.63 10.45
CA GLY A 62 -8.15 -11.61 11.41
C GLY A 62 -7.10 -10.54 11.72
N ALA A 63 -5.83 -10.73 11.36
CA ALA A 63 -4.82 -9.70 11.54
C ALA A 63 -5.03 -8.53 10.57
N SER A 64 -4.64 -7.34 11.02
CA SER A 64 -4.62 -6.14 10.20
C SER A 64 -3.25 -5.48 10.27
N ILE A 65 -2.81 -4.92 9.15
CA ILE A 65 -1.58 -4.14 9.05
C ILE A 65 -1.87 -2.79 8.42
N LEU A 66 -1.24 -1.74 8.94
CA LEU A 66 -1.20 -0.44 8.31
C LEU A 66 -0.02 -0.45 7.32
N ILE A 67 -0.28 -0.24 6.04
CA ILE A 67 0.74 -0.30 4.99
C ILE A 67 0.55 0.85 3.99
N PRO A 68 1.60 1.59 3.62
CA PRO A 68 1.51 2.66 2.62
C PRO A 68 1.52 2.05 1.21
N THR A 69 0.38 1.48 0.83
CA THR A 69 0.20 0.73 -0.43
C THR A 69 0.36 1.58 -1.70
N GLY A 70 0.36 2.91 -1.58
CA GLY A 70 0.65 3.80 -2.70
C GLY A 70 2.14 3.89 -3.06
N VAL A 71 3.03 3.42 -2.18
CA VAL A 71 4.49 3.49 -2.36
C VAL A 71 5.19 2.13 -2.23
N LEU A 72 4.67 1.20 -1.42
CA LEU A 72 5.27 -0.14 -1.24
C LEU A 72 4.60 -1.21 -2.10
N ARG A 73 5.42 -2.06 -2.71
CA ARG A 73 5.04 -3.28 -3.42
C ARG A 73 4.87 -4.42 -2.42
N TYR A 74 3.74 -5.10 -2.48
CA TYR A 74 3.48 -6.26 -1.63
C TYR A 74 2.73 -7.38 -2.34
N SER A 75 2.81 -8.58 -1.79
CA SER A 75 2.06 -9.75 -2.26
C SER A 75 1.74 -10.70 -1.12
N PHE A 76 0.89 -11.68 -1.37
CA PHE A 76 0.61 -12.74 -0.40
C PHE A 76 1.17 -14.08 -0.84
N VAL A 77 1.74 -14.81 0.12
CA VAL A 77 2.10 -16.21 -0.06
C VAL A 77 0.82 -17.04 -0.25
N LYS A 78 0.82 -17.92 -1.24
CA LYS A 78 -0.31 -18.80 -1.53
C LYS A 78 -0.63 -19.70 -0.32
N VAL A 79 -1.91 -19.83 0.00
CA VAL A 79 -2.41 -20.81 1.01
C VAL A 79 -2.58 -22.20 0.38
N ARG A 80 -2.71 -23.24 1.20
CA ARG A 80 -2.88 -24.61 0.70
C ARG A 80 -4.18 -24.76 -0.09
N HIS A 81 -4.26 -25.79 -0.95
CA HIS A 81 -5.39 -25.99 -1.86
C HIS A 81 -6.77 -26.04 -1.16
N ALA A 82 -6.83 -26.65 0.03
CA ALA A 82 -8.05 -26.76 0.83
C ALA A 82 -8.35 -25.50 1.68
N GLU A 83 -7.40 -24.58 1.79
CA GLU A 83 -7.54 -23.35 2.57
C GLU A 83 -8.16 -22.23 1.73
N ARG A 84 -8.68 -21.21 2.43
CA ARG A 84 -9.27 -20.03 1.80
C ARG A 84 -8.72 -18.78 2.46
N ARG A 85 -8.19 -17.87 1.64
CA ARG A 85 -7.73 -16.56 2.07
C ARG A 85 -8.44 -15.48 1.26
N TYR A 86 -8.85 -14.44 1.98
CA TYR A 86 -9.40 -13.21 1.42
C TYR A 86 -8.69 -12.02 2.09
N SER A 87 -8.80 -10.84 1.47
CA SER A 87 -8.35 -9.60 2.10
C SER A 87 -9.42 -8.53 2.00
N LEU A 88 -9.49 -7.69 3.04
CA LEU A 88 -10.15 -6.40 2.97
C LEU A 88 -9.07 -5.33 3.00
N LEU A 89 -8.99 -4.53 1.94
CA LEU A 89 -8.13 -3.35 1.89
C LEU A 89 -8.98 -2.10 2.00
N GLN A 90 -8.74 -1.27 3.00
CA GLN A 90 -9.37 0.04 3.17
C GLN A 90 -8.32 1.12 2.87
N TRP A 91 -8.62 2.03 1.94
CA TRP A 91 -7.65 2.95 1.37
C TRP A 91 -8.27 4.29 0.99
N ALA A 92 -7.42 5.30 0.82
CA ALA A 92 -7.83 6.59 0.28
C ALA A 92 -7.40 6.72 -1.18
N GLY A 93 -8.33 7.13 -2.05
CA GLY A 93 -8.04 7.23 -3.47
C GLY A 93 -7.15 8.42 -3.87
N SER A 94 -6.24 8.18 -4.82
CA SER A 94 -5.36 9.21 -5.36
C SER A 94 -6.16 10.34 -6.02
N GLY A 95 -7.31 10.04 -6.61
CA GLY A 95 -8.22 11.05 -7.18
C GLY A 95 -8.74 12.05 -6.14
N ILE A 96 -9.18 11.57 -4.97
CA ILE A 96 -9.71 12.47 -3.93
C ILE A 96 -8.59 13.32 -3.31
N ALA A 97 -7.42 12.72 -3.10
CA ALA A 97 -6.22 13.44 -2.66
C ALA A 97 -5.81 14.55 -3.63
N ARG A 98 -5.76 14.25 -4.94
CA ARG A 98 -5.45 15.26 -5.96
C ARG A 98 -6.50 16.35 -6.02
N TRP A 99 -7.78 16.02 -5.92
CA TRP A 99 -8.85 17.01 -5.89
C TRP A 99 -8.69 18.02 -4.75
N PHE A 100 -8.34 17.55 -3.55
CA PHE A 100 -8.03 18.46 -2.43
C PHE A 100 -6.80 19.34 -2.72
N ARG A 101 -5.71 18.77 -3.23
CA ARG A 101 -4.49 19.52 -3.60
C ARG A 101 -4.74 20.54 -4.71
N ASN A 102 -5.65 20.24 -5.62
CA ASN A 102 -6.04 21.12 -6.72
C ASN A 102 -6.91 22.30 -6.28
N GLY A 103 -7.13 22.48 -4.97
CA GLY A 103 -8.04 23.50 -4.45
C GLY A 103 -9.51 23.17 -4.73
N ARG A 104 -9.88 21.88 -4.66
CA ARG A 104 -11.22 21.35 -4.96
C ARG A 104 -11.61 21.41 -6.43
N ARG A 105 -10.61 21.32 -7.32
CA ARG A 105 -10.78 21.25 -8.78
C ARG A 105 -10.47 19.86 -9.31
N PHE A 106 -11.20 19.44 -10.34
CA PHE A 106 -10.86 18.22 -11.07
C PHE A 106 -9.51 18.37 -11.76
N ASP A 107 -8.82 17.25 -12.03
CA ASP A 107 -7.50 17.27 -12.65
C ASP A 107 -7.49 18.02 -13.99
N LEU A 108 -8.54 17.87 -14.81
CA LEU A 108 -8.66 18.57 -16.08
C LEU A 108 -8.80 20.08 -15.91
N ASP A 109 -9.64 20.51 -14.98
CA ASP A 109 -9.86 21.93 -14.69
C ASP A 109 -8.60 22.58 -14.12
N PHE A 110 -7.93 21.89 -13.19
CA PHE A 110 -6.64 22.32 -12.66
C PHE A 110 -5.59 22.43 -13.76
N ALA A 111 -5.48 21.43 -14.65
CA ALA A 111 -4.48 21.44 -15.72
C ALA A 111 -4.66 22.60 -16.72
N VAL A 112 -5.88 23.07 -16.93
CA VAL A 112 -6.18 24.19 -17.85
C VAL A 112 -6.03 25.54 -17.16
N ASN A 113 -6.47 25.65 -15.91
CA ASN A 113 -6.69 26.94 -15.24
C ASN A 113 -5.68 27.25 -14.13
N ALA A 114 -4.82 26.31 -13.73
CA ALA A 114 -3.83 26.57 -12.68
C ALA A 114 -2.65 27.39 -13.21
N THR A 115 -2.17 28.29 -12.35
CA THR A 115 -0.92 29.01 -12.55
C THR A 115 0.27 28.04 -12.48
N ARG A 116 1.39 28.45 -13.07
CA ARG A 116 2.65 27.70 -12.96
C ARG A 116 3.05 27.44 -11.49
N ALA A 117 2.87 28.44 -10.62
CA ALA A 117 3.17 28.31 -9.20
C ALA A 117 2.29 27.25 -8.51
N GLU A 118 1.01 27.15 -8.86
CA GLU A 118 0.12 26.09 -8.34
C GLU A 118 0.53 24.70 -8.83
N HIS A 119 0.96 24.57 -10.09
CA HIS A 119 1.51 23.32 -10.61
C HIS A 119 2.78 22.89 -9.87
N GLU A 120 3.71 23.82 -9.66
CA GLU A 120 4.95 23.56 -8.92
C GLU A 120 4.65 23.17 -7.46
N ALA A 121 3.76 23.91 -6.78
CA ALA A 121 3.33 23.60 -5.42
C ALA A 121 2.67 22.22 -5.31
N ARG A 122 1.85 21.82 -6.29
CA ARG A 122 1.21 20.49 -6.33
C ARG A 122 2.25 19.37 -6.41
N GLU A 123 3.24 19.50 -7.29
CA GLU A 123 4.29 18.49 -7.45
C GLU A 123 5.21 18.43 -6.22
N SER A 124 5.58 19.59 -5.64
CA SER A 124 6.34 19.63 -4.39
C SER A 124 5.58 18.99 -3.23
N ALA A 125 4.28 19.28 -3.08
CA ALA A 125 3.44 18.68 -2.05
C ALA A 125 3.30 17.16 -2.24
N ARG A 126 3.22 16.68 -3.48
CA ARG A 126 3.20 15.25 -3.80
C ARG A 126 4.52 14.57 -3.42
N ALA A 127 5.65 15.15 -3.83
CA ALA A 127 6.98 14.61 -3.54
C ALA A 127 7.24 14.56 -2.03
N GLN A 128 6.89 15.64 -1.31
CA GLN A 128 7.03 15.70 0.14
C GLN A 128 6.18 14.63 0.82
N ALA A 129 4.93 14.44 0.40
CA ALA A 129 4.04 13.49 1.03
C ALA A 129 4.44 12.02 0.74
N GLN A 130 4.99 11.74 -0.45
CA GLN A 130 5.61 10.45 -0.75
C GLN A 130 6.85 10.21 0.14
N LYS A 131 7.69 11.22 0.32
CA LYS A 131 8.86 11.13 1.21
C LYS A 131 8.44 10.84 2.65
N THR A 132 7.48 11.59 3.19
CA THR A 132 6.97 11.37 4.55
C THR A 132 6.38 9.98 4.73
N ALA A 133 5.59 9.49 3.76
CA ALA A 133 5.03 8.14 3.86
C ALA A 133 6.11 7.04 3.87
N LEU A 134 7.23 7.25 3.17
CA LEU A 134 8.39 6.36 3.26
C LEU A 134 9.07 6.51 4.63
N ASP A 135 9.43 7.73 5.04
CA ASP A 135 10.10 7.98 6.34
C ASP A 135 9.31 7.37 7.52
N ASP A 136 7.98 7.52 7.54
CA ASP A 136 7.10 6.95 8.57
C ASP A 136 7.00 5.41 8.50
N ALA A 137 7.24 4.80 7.34
CA ALA A 137 7.27 3.35 7.17
C ALA A 137 8.58 2.72 7.65
N PHE A 138 9.62 3.52 7.87
CA PHE A 138 10.90 3.11 8.43
C PHE A 138 11.13 3.69 9.83
N PRO A 139 10.29 3.41 10.85
CA PRO A 139 10.66 3.73 12.21
C PRO A 139 11.92 2.92 12.57
N VAL A 140 12.91 3.59 13.14
CA VAL A 140 14.08 2.91 13.71
C VAL A 140 13.59 2.19 14.98
N GLU A 141 13.26 0.91 14.87
CA GLU A 141 13.10 0.04 16.04
C GLU A 141 14.45 -0.56 16.42
N GLU A 142 14.73 -0.64 17.72
CA GLU A 142 15.96 -1.28 18.23
C GLU A 142 15.89 -2.82 18.10
N GLU A 143 14.69 -3.41 17.98
CA GLU A 143 14.49 -4.85 17.91
C GLU A 143 13.24 -5.20 17.07
N LEU A 144 13.37 -6.17 16.15
CA LEU A 144 12.27 -6.59 15.28
C LEU A 144 11.36 -7.62 15.98
N PRO A 145 10.04 -7.61 15.70
CA PRO A 145 9.13 -8.64 16.20
C PRO A 145 9.52 -10.06 15.74
N ALA A 146 9.29 -11.06 16.59
CA ALA A 146 9.70 -12.45 16.35
C ALA A 146 9.05 -13.13 15.14
N ASP A 147 7.97 -12.56 14.62
CA ASP A 147 7.19 -13.03 13.46
C ASP A 147 7.57 -12.34 12.14
N VAL A 148 8.62 -11.52 12.15
CA VAL A 148 9.22 -10.89 10.97
C VAL A 148 10.41 -11.71 10.49
N ILE A 149 10.36 -12.15 9.23
CA ILE A 149 11.46 -12.81 8.55
C ILE A 149 12.07 -11.83 7.54
N ILE A 150 13.36 -11.51 7.70
CA ILE A 150 14.12 -10.75 6.71
C ILE A 150 14.58 -11.71 5.62
N VAL A 151 14.20 -11.42 4.38
CA VAL A 151 14.66 -12.15 3.21
C VAL A 151 15.74 -11.31 2.53
N PRO A 152 16.95 -11.85 2.32
CA PRO A 152 17.97 -11.14 1.56
C PRO A 152 17.46 -10.90 0.13
N PHE A 153 17.21 -9.63 -0.19
CA PHE A 153 16.79 -9.21 -1.51
C PHE A 153 18.02 -9.10 -2.43
N ALA A 154 18.15 -10.01 -3.38
CA ALA A 154 19.08 -9.87 -4.50
C ALA A 154 18.39 -9.03 -5.58
N PRO A 155 18.89 -7.84 -5.96
CA PRO A 155 18.18 -6.96 -6.88
C PRO A 155 18.06 -7.49 -8.32
N ASP A 156 18.75 -8.58 -8.65
CA ASP A 156 18.94 -9.02 -10.02
C ASP A 156 18.54 -10.51 -10.20
N ALA A 157 17.30 -10.73 -10.65
CA ALA A 157 16.84 -11.95 -11.32
C ALA A 157 15.68 -11.64 -12.28
#